data_AF-A0A3S4M2K3-F1
#
_entry.id   AF-A0A3S4M2K3-F1
#
_cell.length_a   1.000
_cell.length_b   1.000
_cell.length_c   1.000
_cell.angle_alpha   90.00
_cell.angle_beta   90.00
_cell.angle_gamma   90.00
#
_symmetry.space_group_name_H-M   'P 1'
#
loop_
_entity.id
_entity.type
_entity.pdbx_description
1 polymer ?
#
loop_
_entity_poly.entity_id
_entity_poly.type
_entity_poly.pdbx_seq_one_letter_code
_entity_poly.pdbx_strand_id
1 'polypeptide(L)'
;MSQLCPCGSAVEYSLCCGPIVSGERVAPDPSHLMRSRYCAFVMKDANYLIRTWHPACGATAFRDDIVAGFAHTEWLGLTIFEESGSDAENTGYVSFVARFIEQGIPARLLNVRVS
;
A
#
# COMPACT_ATOMS: atom_id res chain seq x y z
N MET A 1 -1.98 -4.10 23.33
CA MET A 1 -0.70 -4.38 22.64
C MET A 1 -0.73 -3.61 21.34
N SER A 2 -0.05 -2.47 21.29
CA SER A 2 0.08 -1.68 20.08
C SER A 2 1.01 -2.41 19.11
N GLN A 3 0.48 -2.81 17.97
CA GLN A 3 1.28 -3.41 16.92
C GLN A 3 1.97 -2.30 16.13
N LEU A 4 3.28 -2.47 15.90
CA LEU A 4 4.02 -1.59 15.00
C LEU A 4 3.40 -1.66 13.61
N CYS A 5 3.46 -0.53 12.90
CA CYS A 5 2.89 -0.42 11.58
C CYS A 5 3.66 -1.33 10.60
N PRO A 6 2.95 -2.20 9.85
CA PRO A 6 3.59 -3.09 8.87
C PRO A 6 4.39 -2.36 7.80
N CYS A 7 4.12 -1.07 7.55
CA CYS A 7 4.83 -0.28 6.54
C CYS A 7 6.31 -0.03 6.86
N GLY A 8 6.80 -0.45 8.03
CA GLY A 8 8.20 -0.31 8.43
C GLY A 8 8.56 1.07 8.97
N SER A 9 7.58 1.88 9.36
CA SER A 9 7.79 3.21 9.95
C SER A 9 8.32 3.20 11.38
N ALA A 10 8.32 2.05 12.06
CA ALA A 10 8.59 1.90 13.49
C ALA A 10 7.64 2.72 14.41
N VAL A 11 6.52 3.20 13.86
CA VAL A 11 5.44 3.87 14.62
C VAL A 11 4.30 2.87 14.82
N GLU A 12 3.50 3.03 15.87
CA GLU A 12 2.30 2.22 16.09
C GLU A 12 1.31 2.36 14.92
N TYR A 13 0.65 1.26 14.55
CA TYR A 13 -0.29 1.24 13.43
C TYR A 13 -1.39 2.30 13.56
N SER A 14 -1.97 2.47 14.75
CA SER A 14 -3.01 3.46 15.06
C SER A 14 -2.57 4.92 14.88
N LEU A 15 -1.27 5.20 14.94
CA LEU A 15 -0.71 6.55 14.77
C LEU A 15 -0.08 6.75 13.39
N CYS A 16 0.04 5.69 12.58
CA CYS A 16 0.69 5.71 11.27
C CYS A 16 -0.33 5.48 10.15
N CYS A 17 -0.49 4.24 9.68
CA CYS A 17 -1.37 3.93 8.56
C CYS A 17 -2.83 3.71 8.97
N GLY A 18 -3.12 3.49 10.25
CA GLY A 18 -4.46 3.20 10.77
C GLY A 18 -5.51 4.24 10.36
N PRO A 19 -5.31 5.53 10.67
CA PRO A 19 -6.27 6.58 10.30
C PRO A 19 -6.44 6.74 8.79
N ILE A 20 -5.40 6.40 8.01
CA ILE A 20 -5.45 6.50 6.55
C ILE A 20 -6.25 5.32 5.96
N VAL A 21 -6.00 4.11 6.44
CA VAL A 21 -6.70 2.89 5.98
C VAL A 21 -8.18 2.92 6.38
N SER A 22 -8.50 3.40 7.59
CA SER A 22 -9.87 3.58 8.05
C SER A 22 -10.64 4.65 7.27
N GLY A 23 -9.93 5.55 6.57
CA GLY A 23 -10.51 6.69 5.86
C GLY A 23 -10.78 7.91 6.75
N GLU A 24 -10.32 7.90 8.00
CA GLU A 24 -10.38 9.05 8.91
C GLU A 24 -9.45 10.19 8.48
N ARG A 25 -8.35 9.86 7.79
CA ARG A 25 -7.37 10.82 7.28
C ARG A 25 -7.02 10.53 5.81
N VAL A 26 -6.89 11.58 5.01
CA VAL A 26 -6.34 11.48 3.65
C VAL A 26 -4.82 11.38 3.72
N ALA A 27 -4.20 10.56 2.87
CA ALA A 27 -2.74 10.48 2.80
C ALA A 27 -2.16 11.86 2.42
N PRO A 28 -1.25 12.42 3.23
CA PRO A 28 -0.72 13.78 3.00
C PRO A 28 0.25 13.85 1.81
N ASP A 29 0.88 12.72 1.46
CA ASP A 29 1.87 12.63 0.40
C ASP A 29 1.84 11.22 -0.24
N PRO A 30 2.49 11.07 -1.41
CA PRO A 30 2.50 9.80 -2.13
C PRO A 30 3.12 8.66 -1.32
N SER A 31 4.15 8.90 -0.50
CA SER A 31 4.80 7.85 0.27
C SER A 31 3.90 7.32 1.38
N HIS A 32 3.12 8.18 2.04
CA HIS A 32 2.09 7.77 3.00
C HIS A 32 0.98 6.96 2.34
N LEU A 33 0.55 7.33 1.12
CA LEU A 33 -0.44 6.56 0.36
C LEU A 33 0.11 5.17 -0.03
N MET A 34 1.39 5.09 -0.41
CA MET A 34 2.02 3.81 -0.70
C MET A 34 2.16 2.93 0.56
N ARG A 35 2.55 3.53 1.70
CA ARG A 35 2.63 2.84 3.00
C ARG A 35 1.26 2.31 3.45
N SER A 36 0.20 3.11 3.32
CA SER A 36 -1.15 2.69 3.70
C SER A 36 -1.69 1.57 2.80
N ARG A 37 -1.44 1.64 1.48
CA ARG A 37 -1.77 0.54 0.54
C ARG A 37 -1.03 -0.74 0.92
N TYR A 38 0.27 -0.66 1.23
CA TYR A 38 1.02 -1.82 1.71
C TYR A 38 0.42 -2.42 2.99
N CYS A 39 0.06 -1.59 3.98
CA CYS A 39 -0.61 -2.08 5.18
C CYS A 39 -1.96 -2.74 4.86
N ALA A 40 -2.73 -2.21 3.92
CA ALA A 40 -3.98 -2.81 3.49
C ALA A 40 -3.77 -4.18 2.82
N PHE A 41 -2.69 -4.38 2.06
CA PHE A 41 -2.32 -5.70 1.57
C PHE A 41 -2.01 -6.69 2.71
N VAL A 42 -1.23 -6.25 3.72
CA VAL A 42 -0.91 -7.08 4.90
C VAL A 42 -2.15 -7.46 5.69
N MET A 43 -3.10 -6.52 5.86
CA MET A 43 -4.34 -6.73 6.61
C MET A 43 -5.49 -7.30 5.77
N LYS A 44 -5.24 -7.56 4.48
CA LYS A 44 -6.23 -8.12 3.53
C LYS A 44 -7.47 -7.22 3.32
N ASP A 45 -7.28 -5.90 3.39
CA ASP A 45 -8.34 -4.91 3.14
C ASP A 45 -8.43 -4.55 1.66
N ALA A 46 -9.12 -5.40 0.89
CA ALA A 46 -9.38 -5.15 -0.52
C ALA A 46 -10.22 -3.87 -0.76
N ASN A 47 -11.09 -3.49 0.18
CA ASN A 47 -11.96 -2.31 0.01
C ASN A 47 -11.12 -1.03 -0.05
N TYR A 48 -10.14 -0.91 0.86
CA TYR A 48 -9.22 0.22 0.87
C TYR A 48 -8.37 0.27 -0.41
N LEU A 49 -7.84 -0.88 -0.84
CA LEU A 49 -7.01 -0.96 -2.05
C LEU A 49 -7.78 -0.51 -3.29
N ILE A 50 -8.99 -1.02 -3.49
CA ILE A 50 -9.85 -0.66 -4.62
C ILE A 50 -10.21 0.83 -4.57
N ARG A 51 -10.56 1.36 -3.39
CA ARG A 51 -10.94 2.78 -3.23
C ARG A 51 -9.79 3.73 -3.51
N THR A 52 -8.56 3.32 -3.18
CA THR A 52 -7.40 4.17 -3.34
C THR A 52 -6.72 4.04 -4.68
N TRP A 53 -7.02 3.02 -5.49
CA TRP A 53 -6.51 2.94 -6.86
C TRP A 53 -7.05 4.06 -7.75
N HIS A 54 -6.27 4.43 -8.76
CA HIS A 54 -6.67 5.44 -9.72
C HIS A 54 -7.96 5.00 -10.47
N PRO A 55 -8.97 5.86 -10.63
CA PRO A 55 -10.26 5.48 -11.22
C PRO A 55 -10.14 4.86 -12.62
N ALA A 56 -9.17 5.30 -13.42
CA ALA A 56 -8.92 4.78 -14.76
C ALA A 56 -8.42 3.32 -14.78
N CYS A 57 -7.95 2.78 -13.66
CA CYS A 57 -7.50 1.38 -13.58
C CYS A 57 -8.67 0.39 -13.46
N GLY A 58 -9.91 0.84 -13.21
CA GLY A 58 -11.06 -0.06 -13.11
C GLY A 58 -10.94 -1.10 -11.98
N ALA A 59 -10.30 -0.71 -10.87
CA ALA A 59 -9.90 -1.58 -9.76
C ALA A 59 -11.00 -2.54 -9.25
N THR A 60 -12.26 -2.13 -9.32
CA THR A 60 -13.41 -2.94 -8.91
C THR A 60 -13.49 -4.28 -9.65
N ALA A 61 -13.06 -4.33 -10.92
CA ALA A 61 -13.05 -5.56 -11.70
C ALA A 61 -12.03 -6.59 -11.21
N PHE A 62 -10.96 -6.14 -10.53
CA PHE A 62 -9.88 -6.97 -10.01
C PHE A 62 -10.07 -7.35 -8.54
N ARG A 63 -11.25 -7.07 -7.95
CA ARG A 63 -11.52 -7.38 -6.54
C ARG A 63 -11.22 -8.84 -6.22
N ASP A 64 -11.77 -9.75 -7.02
CA ASP A 64 -11.67 -11.18 -6.76
C ASP A 64 -10.22 -11.67 -6.88
N ASP A 65 -9.46 -11.14 -7.84
CA ASP A 65 -8.03 -11.41 -8.01
C ASP A 65 -7.21 -10.90 -6.81
N ILE A 66 -7.49 -9.68 -6.34
CA ILE A 66 -6.83 -9.09 -5.15
C ILE A 66 -7.10 -9.96 -3.92
N VAL A 67 -8.36 -10.36 -3.71
CA VAL A 67 -8.76 -11.19 -2.57
C VAL A 67 -8.13 -12.58 -2.64
N ALA A 68 -8.10 -13.20 -3.82
CA ALA A 68 -7.44 -14.48 -4.03
C ALA A 68 -5.93 -14.40 -3.74
N GLY A 69 -5.27 -13.32 -4.17
CA GLY A 69 -3.85 -13.08 -3.92
C GLY A 69 -3.48 -13.09 -2.44
N PHE A 70 -4.35 -12.58 -1.56
CA PHE A 70 -4.08 -12.54 -0.11
C PHE A 70 -3.86 -13.91 0.55
N ALA A 71 -4.33 -15.01 -0.05
CA ALA A 71 -4.11 -16.36 0.46
C ALA A 71 -2.72 -16.88 0.11
N HIS A 72 -2.10 -16.33 -0.93
CA HIS A 72 -0.87 -16.84 -1.53
C HIS A 72 0.33 -15.90 -1.35
N THR A 73 0.09 -14.68 -0.89
CA THR A 73 1.11 -13.64 -0.72
C THR A 73 1.38 -13.39 0.76
N GLU A 74 2.62 -13.60 1.19
CA GLU A 74 3.13 -13.20 2.50
C GLU A 74 4.04 -11.97 2.34
N TRP A 75 3.66 -10.85 2.93
CA TRP A 75 4.43 -9.60 2.83
C TRP A 75 5.52 -9.53 3.90
N LEU A 76 6.76 -9.33 3.48
CA LEU A 76 7.94 -9.35 4.35
C LEU A 76 8.43 -7.95 4.76
N GLY A 77 8.22 -6.95 3.89
CA GLY A 77 8.53 -5.56 4.24
C GLY A 77 8.43 -4.60 3.06
N LEU A 78 8.37 -3.31 3.39
CA LEU A 78 8.38 -2.20 2.46
C LEU A 78 9.62 -1.34 2.68
N THR A 79 10.24 -0.87 1.60
CA THR A 79 11.31 0.13 1.64
C THR A 79 11.02 1.18 0.59
N ILE A 80 10.91 2.45 0.99
CA ILE A 80 10.73 3.59 0.09
C ILE A 80 12.08 4.28 -0.07
N PHE A 81 12.49 4.54 -1.30
CA PHE A 81 13.78 5.15 -1.64
C PHE A 81 13.64 6.60 -2.06
N GLU A 82 12.58 6.91 -2.80
CA GLU A 82 12.36 8.23 -3.37
C GLU A 82 10.87 8.52 -3.41
N GLU A 83 10.53 9.78 -3.17
CA GLU A 83 9.22 10.33 -3.45
C GLU A 83 9.41 11.59 -4.28
N SER A 84 8.61 11.73 -5.33
CA SER A 84 8.46 12.98 -6.06
C SER A 84 7.07 13.52 -5.74
N GLY A 85 7.06 14.75 -5.24
CA GLY A 85 5.84 15.45 -4.84
C GLY A 85 4.85 15.58 -6.00
N SER A 86 3.62 15.94 -5.65
CA SER A 86 2.57 16.24 -6.60
C SER A 86 2.98 17.41 -7.51
N ASP A 87 3.14 17.14 -8.81
CA ASP A 87 3.24 18.20 -9.83
C ASP A 87 1.91 18.98 -9.93
N ALA A 88 1.85 20.00 -10.78
CA ALA A 88 0.65 20.83 -11.01
C ALA A 88 -0.63 20.02 -11.34
N GLU A 89 -0.48 18.76 -11.77
CA GLU A 89 -1.56 17.81 -12.08
C GLU A 89 -1.91 16.86 -10.92
N ASN A 90 -1.49 17.16 -9.68
CA ASN A 90 -1.74 16.35 -8.48
C ASN A 90 -1.25 14.89 -8.60
N THR A 91 -0.23 14.64 -9.43
CA THR A 91 0.34 13.32 -9.65
C THR A 91 1.65 13.20 -8.87
N GLY A 92 1.74 12.18 -8.01
CA GLY A 92 2.95 11.88 -7.27
C GLY A 92 3.61 10.57 -7.71
N TYR A 93 4.91 10.45 -7.43
CA TYR A 93 5.66 9.23 -7.73
C TYR A 93 6.37 8.75 -6.48
N VAL A 94 6.40 7.43 -6.30
CA VAL A 94 7.11 6.78 -5.20
C VAL A 94 7.89 5.60 -5.74
N SER A 95 9.20 5.63 -5.54
CA SER A 95 10.08 4.50 -5.80
C SER A 95 10.21 3.68 -4.53
N PHE A 96 9.74 2.43 -4.58
CA PHE A 96 9.78 1.52 -3.44
C PHE A 96 10.10 0.09 -3.88
N VAL A 97 10.54 -0.70 -2.90
CA VAL A 97 10.68 -2.15 -2.97
C VAL A 97 9.76 -2.74 -1.93
N ALA A 98 8.79 -3.53 -2.38
CA ALA A 98 8.02 -4.39 -1.49
C ALA A 98 8.54 -5.83 -1.65
N ARG A 99 8.90 -6.46 -0.53
CA ARG A 99 9.35 -7.85 -0.47
C ARG A 99 8.18 -8.71 -0.03
N PHE A 100 7.95 -9.81 -0.74
CA PHE A 100 6.91 -10.77 -0.40
C PHE A 100 7.31 -12.18 -0.85
N ILE A 101 6.61 -13.17 -0.33
CA ILE A 101 6.68 -14.56 -0.76
C ILE A 101 5.35 -14.87 -1.41
N GLU A 102 5.37 -15.32 -2.66
CA GLU A 102 4.19 -15.77 -3.38
C GLU A 102 4.30 -17.27 -3.63
N GLN A 103 3.37 -18.05 -3.10
CA GLN A 103 3.38 -19.52 -3.23
C GLN A 103 4.73 -20.17 -2.83
N GLY A 104 5.40 -19.62 -1.82
CA GLY A 104 6.72 -20.09 -1.36
C GLY A 104 7.91 -19.56 -2.16
N ILE A 105 7.66 -18.77 -3.21
CA ILE A 105 8.70 -18.17 -4.05
C ILE A 105 8.95 -16.73 -3.60
N PRO A 106 10.18 -16.37 -3.17
CA PRO A 106 10.48 -15.00 -2.79
C PRO A 106 10.48 -14.08 -4.03
N ALA A 107 9.71 -13.00 -3.96
CA ALA A 107 9.57 -12.01 -5.01
C ALA A 107 9.77 -10.59 -4.47
N ARG A 108 10.03 -9.65 -5.39
CA ARG A 108 10.15 -8.23 -5.10
C ARG A 108 9.37 -7.43 -6.13
N LEU A 109 8.53 -6.52 -5.66
CA LEU A 109 7.83 -5.56 -6.52
C LEU A 109 8.61 -4.24 -6.50
N LEU A 110 8.98 -3.78 -7.70
CA LEU A 110 9.67 -2.51 -7.93
C LEU A 110 8.73 -1.59 -8.75
N ASN A 111 8.52 -0.38 -8.26
CA ASN A 111 7.76 0.72 -8.87
C ASN A 111 6.24 0.55 -9.00
N VAL A 112 5.49 1.46 -8.37
CA VAL A 112 4.09 1.76 -8.71
C VAL A 112 3.93 3.27 -8.77
N ARG A 113 3.44 3.78 -9.90
CA ARG A 113 2.94 5.15 -10.04
C ARG A 113 1.79 5.35 -9.05
N VAL A 114 1.89 6.34 -8.16
CA VAL A 114 0.84 6.66 -7.18
C VAL A 114 0.09 7.90 -7.67
N SER A 115 -0.80 7.69 -8.64
CA SER A 115 -1.82 8.67 -9.02
C SER A 115 -3.02 8.57 -8.09
#